data_AF-A0A536CEF5-F1
#
_entry.id   AF-A0A536CEF5-F1
#
_cell.length_a   1.000
_cell.length_b   1.000
_cell.length_c   1.000
_cell.angle_alpha   90.00
_cell.angle_beta   90.00
_cell.angle_gamma   90.00
#
_symmetry.space_group_name_H-M   'P 1'
#
loop_
_entity.id
_entity.type
_entity.pdbx_description
1 polymer ?
#
loop_
_entity_poly.entity_id
_entity_poly.type
_entity_poly.pdbx_seq_one_letter_code
_entity_poly.pdbx_strand_id
1 'polypeptide(L)'
;MQDPLATSGAPLASTGDVIVRRARETEAAASLPTRHGDLEIHVFRLGDETEVVALVHGEIAGDEPVLVRLHSECLTGEALGSLRCDCGEQLESGLEQVGRADRGVLLYLRHEGRGIGLFDKIRAYALQDGGLDTVDANVALGLPIDGRDYTAAAAVLRRLGVRRARVMTNNPTKLQALADHGIEVVERVPIEAMPNRVNGSYLRTKARRMGHLLDSEPSMSSAPARNGHHARPAVTVHYAQTIDGRIAARTGDARWVSGESSMQLAHELRASHDAVMVGIGTVLADDPHLTVRLVEGRSPIRVIVDSTLRLPIAANVLADRTARTIIVTTPSATQERARAIRSAGGEILRAHADDSGAVEMKDLLRRLRGIGIGSLLIEGGRGIITSALRDHVVDRLTVCIAPKVIGEGVAAVGDLHIDYLRQALTFSSARFVTCGEDLIFYGEPKWEDLPQTA
;
A
#
# COMPACT_ATOMS: atom_id res chain seq x y z
N MET A 1 -4.74 46.11 67.63
CA MET A 1 -4.54 46.42 66.20
C MET A 1 -4.14 45.12 65.54
N GLN A 2 -5.11 44.41 64.97
CA GLN A 2 -4.89 43.24 64.12
C GLN A 2 -4.63 43.74 62.70
N ASP A 3 -3.74 43.09 61.96
CA ASP A 3 -3.98 42.82 60.54
C ASP A 3 -3.38 41.45 60.17
N PRO A 4 -4.10 40.56 59.47
CA PRO A 4 -3.82 39.13 59.41
C PRO A 4 -3.44 38.61 58.01
N LEU A 5 -3.17 37.30 57.96
CA LEU A 5 -3.24 36.40 56.79
C LEU A 5 -2.11 36.47 55.74
N ALA A 6 -1.16 35.57 55.94
CA ALA A 6 -0.46 34.87 54.88
C ALA A 6 -1.43 34.15 53.94
N THR A 7 -1.22 34.28 52.64
CA THR A 7 -1.64 33.28 51.65
C THR A 7 -0.47 33.02 50.71
N SER A 8 0.19 31.89 50.91
CA SER A 8 1.09 31.29 49.93
C SER A 8 0.27 30.93 48.69
N GLY A 9 0.56 31.59 47.56
CA GLY A 9 0.01 31.19 46.27
C GLY A 9 0.50 29.79 45.92
N ALA A 10 -0.38 28.79 46.06
CA ALA A 10 -0.17 27.50 45.41
C ALA A 10 -0.13 27.73 43.89
N PRO A 11 0.78 27.07 43.15
CA PRO A 11 0.77 27.17 41.70
C PRO A 11 -0.57 26.61 41.18
N LEU A 12 -1.25 27.39 40.34
CA LEU A 12 -2.40 26.93 39.57
C LEU A 12 -1.98 25.67 38.81
N ALA A 13 -2.54 24.52 39.18
CA ALA A 13 -2.34 23.26 38.48
C ALA A 13 -2.80 23.43 37.02
N SER A 14 -2.01 22.93 36.07
CA SER A 14 -2.40 22.96 34.66
C SER A 14 -3.72 22.21 34.47
N THR A 15 -4.54 22.61 33.48
CA THR A 15 -5.81 21.92 33.15
C THR A 15 -5.60 20.40 32.94
N GLY A 16 -4.42 20.02 32.45
CA GLY A 16 -4.00 18.61 32.31
C GLY A 16 -3.83 17.87 33.65
N ASP A 17 -3.33 18.53 34.71
CA ASP A 17 -3.13 17.89 36.02
C ASP A 17 -4.45 17.64 36.76
N VAL A 18 -5.48 18.45 36.50
CA VAL A 18 -6.84 18.25 37.04
C VAL A 18 -7.53 17.07 36.34
N ILE A 19 -7.36 16.94 35.02
CA ILE A 19 -7.89 15.81 34.23
C ILE A 19 -7.23 14.49 34.67
N VAL A 20 -5.90 14.50 34.85
CA VAL A 20 -5.13 13.33 35.27
C VAL A 20 -5.48 12.84 36.68
N ARG A 21 -5.81 13.76 37.61
CA ARG A 21 -6.26 13.39 38.96
C ARG A 21 -7.65 12.75 38.99
N ARG A 22 -8.60 13.23 38.18
CA ARG A 22 -9.96 12.63 38.08
C ARG A 22 -9.97 11.26 37.40
N ALA A 23 -9.03 10.98 36.50
CA ALA A 23 -8.94 9.70 35.79
C ALA A 23 -8.62 8.47 36.69
N ARG A 24 -8.16 8.67 37.94
CA ARG A 24 -7.91 7.55 38.88
C ARG A 24 -9.19 6.92 39.46
N GLU A 25 -10.31 7.63 39.46
CA GLU A 25 -11.57 7.15 40.08
C GLU A 25 -12.50 6.44 39.08
N THR A 26 -12.16 6.43 37.80
CA THR A 26 -13.06 6.03 36.70
C THR A 26 -12.43 5.09 35.65
N GLU A 27 -11.32 4.44 36.01
CA GLU A 27 -10.66 3.45 35.17
C GLU A 27 -11.29 2.07 35.39
N ALA A 28 -11.76 1.44 34.31
CA ALA A 28 -12.17 0.03 34.29
C ALA A 28 -11.20 -0.76 33.42
N ALA A 29 -10.76 -1.93 33.88
CA ALA A 29 -9.80 -2.78 33.15
C ALA A 29 -10.24 -4.25 33.11
N ALA A 30 -9.91 -4.94 32.02
CA ALA A 30 -10.17 -6.37 31.85
C ALA A 30 -9.21 -7.01 30.83
N SER A 31 -9.00 -8.31 30.94
CA SER A 31 -8.37 -9.09 29.86
C SER A 31 -9.31 -9.13 28.65
N LEU A 32 -8.76 -8.90 27.46
CA LEU A 32 -9.44 -8.93 26.18
C LEU A 32 -8.62 -9.74 25.16
N PRO A 33 -8.76 -11.08 25.16
CA PRO A 33 -8.15 -11.90 24.13
C PRO A 33 -8.73 -11.56 22.75
N THR A 34 -7.87 -11.35 21.76
CA THR A 34 -8.29 -11.01 20.39
C THR A 34 -7.56 -11.86 19.35
N ARG A 35 -8.01 -11.81 18.09
CA ARG A 35 -7.25 -12.37 16.96
C ARG A 35 -5.86 -11.73 16.76
N HIS A 36 -5.61 -10.58 17.40
CA HIS A 36 -4.37 -9.83 17.29
C HIS A 36 -3.39 -10.14 18.42
N GLY A 37 -3.79 -10.92 19.43
CA GLY A 37 -3.00 -11.20 20.62
C GLY A 37 -3.82 -11.06 21.89
N ASP A 38 -3.19 -11.39 23.01
CA ASP A 38 -3.75 -11.23 24.35
C ASP A 38 -3.56 -9.78 24.79
N LEU A 39 -4.64 -9.00 24.74
CA LEU A 39 -4.62 -7.58 25.09
C LEU A 39 -5.28 -7.35 26.46
N GLU A 40 -4.91 -6.26 27.13
CA GLU A 40 -5.67 -5.69 28.24
C GLU A 40 -6.44 -4.46 27.75
N ILE A 41 -7.74 -4.42 28.02
CA ILE A 41 -8.57 -3.24 27.74
C ILE A 41 -8.65 -2.38 29.00
N HIS A 42 -8.39 -1.09 28.86
CA HIS A 42 -8.68 -0.07 29.86
C HIS A 42 -9.68 0.93 29.29
N VAL A 43 -10.65 1.35 30.07
CA VAL A 43 -11.59 2.41 29.73
C VAL A 43 -11.46 3.52 30.76
N PHE A 44 -11.11 4.71 30.30
CA PHE A 44 -10.97 5.90 31.12
C PHE A 44 -12.14 6.84 30.86
N ARG A 45 -12.89 7.20 31.91
CA ARG A 45 -13.91 8.26 31.82
C ARG A 45 -13.36 9.59 32.28
N LEU A 46 -13.30 10.56 31.38
CA LEU A 46 -12.77 11.91 31.60
C LEU A 46 -13.94 12.92 31.62
N GLY A 47 -14.44 13.26 32.81
CA GLY A 47 -15.68 14.03 32.94
C GLY A 47 -16.92 13.19 32.63
N ASP A 48 -18.04 13.83 32.28
CA ASP A 48 -19.32 13.14 32.16
C ASP A 48 -19.54 12.46 30.79
N GLU A 49 -18.86 12.92 29.75
CA GLU A 49 -19.19 12.57 28.35
C GLU A 49 -18.01 11.94 27.56
N THR A 50 -16.78 12.01 28.08
CA THR A 50 -15.60 11.54 27.33
C THR A 50 -15.11 10.19 27.86
N GLU A 51 -15.07 9.19 26.99
CA GLU A 51 -14.44 7.91 27.26
C GLU A 51 -13.27 7.70 26.29
N VAL A 52 -12.15 7.24 26.83
CA VAL A 52 -10.98 6.81 26.05
C VAL A 52 -10.76 5.34 26.34
N VAL A 53 -10.77 4.53 25.28
CA VAL A 53 -10.44 3.11 25.38
C VAL A 53 -8.97 2.95 25.03
N ALA A 54 -8.22 2.23 25.86
CA ALA A 54 -6.85 1.81 25.60
C ALA A 54 -6.80 0.29 25.49
N LEU A 55 -6.15 -0.21 24.45
CA LEU A 55 -5.80 -1.61 24.28
C LEU A 55 -4.29 -1.73 24.44
N VAL A 56 -3.87 -2.47 25.46
CA VAL A 56 -2.48 -2.57 25.90
C VAL A 56 -1.95 -3.98 25.66
N HIS A 57 -0.72 -4.06 25.15
CA HIS A 57 0.04 -5.30 25.03
C HIS A 57 1.38 -5.14 25.75
N GLY A 58 1.69 -6.08 26.65
CA GLY A 58 2.93 -6.10 27.43
C GLY A 58 3.03 -5.01 28.52
N GLU A 59 4.21 -4.95 29.15
CA GLU A 59 4.50 -3.99 30.22
C GLU A 59 4.93 -2.64 29.65
N ILE A 60 4.05 -1.65 29.69
CA ILE A 60 4.25 -0.36 29.00
C ILE A 60 4.84 0.75 29.88
N ALA A 61 4.82 0.60 31.20
CA ALA A 61 5.39 1.59 32.09
C ALA A 61 6.93 1.60 32.04
N GLY A 62 7.54 2.78 32.09
CA GLY A 62 9.00 2.96 32.16
C GLY A 62 9.55 3.96 31.16
N ASP A 63 10.86 3.87 30.92
CA ASP A 63 11.63 4.80 30.07
C ASP A 63 11.95 4.23 28.68
N GLU A 64 11.55 3.00 28.39
CA GLU A 64 11.66 2.41 27.06
C GLU A 64 10.55 2.92 26.13
N PRO A 65 10.83 3.17 24.84
CA PRO A 65 9.81 3.59 23.89
C PRO A 65 8.70 2.56 23.70
N VAL A 66 7.44 3.00 23.79
CA VAL A 66 6.25 2.19 23.57
C VAL A 66 5.69 2.44 22.16
N LEU A 67 5.25 1.40 21.46
CA LEU A 67 4.55 1.56 20.19
C LEU A 67 3.13 2.08 20.45
N VAL A 68 2.79 3.27 19.98
CA VAL A 68 1.53 3.95 20.29
C VAL A 68 0.73 4.24 19.02
N ARG A 69 -0.56 3.89 19.02
CA ARG A 69 -1.52 4.28 17.98
C ARG A 69 -2.65 5.11 18.58
N LEU A 70 -2.76 6.37 18.17
CA LEU A 70 -3.96 7.17 18.42
C LEU A 70 -4.98 6.92 17.31
N HIS A 71 -5.92 6.03 17.51
CA HIS A 71 -6.97 5.71 16.55
C HIS A 71 -8.17 6.66 16.70
N SER A 72 -8.72 7.11 15.58
CA SER A 72 -9.90 7.99 15.56
C SER A 72 -11.07 7.17 15.05
N GLU A 73 -12.10 7.01 15.89
CA GLU A 73 -13.32 6.27 15.60
C GLU A 73 -13.89 6.61 14.22
N CYS A 74 -14.33 5.57 13.51
CA CYS A 74 -15.00 5.69 12.23
C CYS A 74 -15.96 4.51 12.07
N LEU A 75 -17.19 4.65 12.57
CA LEU A 75 -18.23 3.62 12.52
C LEU A 75 -18.40 3.08 11.10
N THR A 76 -18.51 3.98 10.11
CA THR A 76 -18.75 3.58 8.72
C THR A 76 -17.59 2.77 8.15
N GLY A 77 -16.35 3.11 8.47
CA GLY A 77 -15.17 2.43 7.91
C GLY A 77 -14.82 1.15 8.65
N GLU A 78 -15.03 1.12 9.95
CA GLU A 78 -14.57 0.04 10.84
C GLU A 78 -15.64 -1.04 11.04
N ALA A 79 -16.85 -0.64 11.44
CA ALA A 79 -17.91 -1.60 11.74
C ALA A 79 -18.73 -1.97 10.49
N LEU A 80 -18.89 -1.03 9.54
CA LEU A 80 -19.73 -1.22 8.34
C LEU A 80 -18.92 -1.48 7.05
N GLY A 81 -17.59 -1.41 7.10
CA GLY A 81 -16.73 -1.72 5.95
C GLY A 81 -16.79 -0.72 4.79
N SER A 82 -17.13 0.55 5.05
CA SER A 82 -17.17 1.59 4.02
C SER A 82 -15.79 1.83 3.41
N LEU A 83 -15.72 1.70 2.09
CA LEU A 83 -14.50 1.92 1.30
C LEU A 83 -14.13 3.41 1.12
N ARG A 84 -14.94 4.36 1.61
CA ARG A 84 -14.72 5.82 1.41
C ARG A 84 -13.53 6.40 2.17
N CYS A 85 -13.06 5.70 3.20
CA CYS A 85 -11.92 6.11 4.01
C CYS A 85 -10.97 4.95 4.22
N ASP A 86 -9.87 5.20 4.93
CA ASP A 86 -8.82 4.24 5.26
C ASP A 86 -8.85 3.81 6.74
N CYS A 87 -9.85 4.26 7.52
CA CYS A 87 -9.86 4.07 8.98
C CYS A 87 -9.94 2.60 9.41
N GLY A 88 -10.76 1.78 8.73
CA GLY A 88 -10.90 0.35 9.06
C GLY A 88 -9.59 -0.42 8.90
N GLU A 89 -8.93 -0.26 7.75
CA GLU A 89 -7.62 -0.86 7.48
C GLU A 89 -6.53 -0.36 8.44
N GLN A 90 -6.53 0.93 8.79
CA GLN A 90 -5.61 1.48 9.79
C GLN A 90 -5.87 0.96 11.20
N LEU A 91 -7.13 0.68 11.57
CA LEU A 91 -7.44 0.05 12.87
C LEU A 91 -6.88 -1.37 12.92
N GLU A 92 -7.17 -2.17 11.89
CA GLU A 92 -6.72 -3.57 11.81
C GLU A 92 -5.19 -3.66 11.87
N SER A 93 -4.48 -2.87 11.04
CA SER A 93 -3.02 -2.88 11.06
C SER A 93 -2.45 -2.33 12.37
N GLY A 94 -3.14 -1.38 13.01
CA GLY A 94 -2.73 -0.85 14.31
C GLY A 94 -2.81 -1.91 15.41
N LEU A 95 -3.94 -2.64 15.48
CA LEU A 95 -4.13 -3.74 16.43
C LEU A 95 -3.12 -4.86 16.21
N GLU A 96 -2.90 -5.25 14.96
CA GLU A 96 -1.94 -6.29 14.59
C GLU A 96 -0.50 -5.92 14.99
N GLN A 97 -0.09 -4.67 14.76
CA GLN A 97 1.24 -4.21 15.18
C GLN A 97 1.38 -4.10 16.70
N VAL A 98 0.34 -3.63 17.40
CA VAL A 98 0.33 -3.56 18.87
C VAL A 98 0.46 -4.96 19.48
N GLY A 99 -0.32 -5.93 19.01
CA GLY A 99 -0.28 -7.29 19.54
C GLY A 99 0.99 -8.09 19.20
N ARG A 100 1.82 -7.60 18.28
CA ARG A 100 3.15 -8.18 17.99
C ARG A 100 4.30 -7.47 18.69
N ALA A 101 4.08 -6.26 19.20
CA ALA A 101 5.13 -5.48 19.86
C ALA A 101 5.30 -5.94 21.30
N ASP A 102 6.52 -5.98 21.83
CA ASP A 102 6.75 -6.28 23.24
C ASP A 102 6.06 -5.27 24.18
N ARG A 103 5.89 -4.03 23.72
CA ARG A 103 5.26 -2.91 24.42
C ARG A 103 4.38 -2.10 23.45
N GLY A 104 3.06 -2.23 23.55
CA GLY A 104 2.13 -1.60 22.61
C GLY A 104 0.88 -1.01 23.26
N VAL A 105 0.42 0.14 22.75
CA VAL A 105 -0.85 0.77 23.16
C VAL A 105 -1.60 1.29 21.94
N LEU A 106 -2.85 0.89 21.77
CA LEU A 106 -3.80 1.55 20.88
C LEU A 106 -4.83 2.31 21.70
N LEU A 107 -4.93 3.62 21.51
CA LEU A 107 -6.01 4.44 22.05
C LEU A 107 -7.11 4.59 21.00
N TYR A 108 -8.33 4.16 21.32
CA TYR A 108 -9.51 4.37 20.51
C TYR A 108 -10.26 5.60 21.01
N LEU A 109 -10.28 6.66 20.21
CA LEU A 109 -10.81 7.97 20.55
C LEU A 109 -12.11 8.22 19.77
N ARG A 110 -13.14 8.72 20.45
CA ARG A 110 -14.46 9.05 19.87
C ARG A 110 -14.42 10.29 18.96
N HIS A 111 -13.66 10.18 17.87
CA HIS A 111 -13.31 11.24 16.93
C HIS A 111 -14.01 11.07 15.58
N GLU A 112 -15.23 10.54 15.58
CA GLU A 112 -16.01 10.32 14.38
C GLU A 112 -16.13 11.59 13.52
N GLY A 113 -15.97 11.43 12.21
CA GLY A 113 -16.01 12.51 11.25
C GLY A 113 -14.92 13.58 11.41
N ARG A 114 -13.80 13.26 12.09
CA ARG A 114 -12.79 14.25 12.51
C ARG A 114 -13.33 15.21 13.58
N GLY A 115 -14.16 14.70 14.47
CA GLY A 115 -14.71 15.46 15.61
C GLY A 115 -16.04 16.17 15.31
N ILE A 116 -16.59 16.06 14.09
CA ILE A 116 -17.93 16.60 13.76
C ILE A 116 -19.06 15.61 14.08
N GLY A 117 -18.72 14.36 14.40
CA GLY A 117 -19.70 13.31 14.68
C GLY A 117 -20.28 12.66 13.42
N LEU A 118 -21.03 11.57 13.65
CA LEU A 118 -21.55 10.73 12.56
C LEU A 118 -22.58 11.46 11.69
N PHE A 119 -23.49 12.21 12.30
CA PHE A 119 -24.58 12.87 11.59
C PHE A 119 -24.05 13.84 10.53
N ASP A 120 -23.16 14.75 10.93
CA ASP A 120 -22.58 15.74 10.02
C ASP A 120 -21.58 15.12 9.04
N LYS A 121 -20.90 14.03 9.40
CA LYS A 121 -20.12 13.23 8.45
C LYS A 121 -20.98 12.70 7.30
N ILE A 122 -22.18 12.17 7.58
CA ILE A 122 -23.09 11.68 6.54
C ILE A 122 -23.64 12.84 5.69
N ARG A 123 -23.88 14.02 6.28
CA ARG A 123 -24.21 15.22 5.49
C ARG A 123 -23.07 15.64 4.55
N ALA A 124 -21.83 15.61 5.02
CA ALA A 124 -20.66 15.89 4.19
C ALA A 124 -20.51 14.87 3.06
N TYR A 125 -20.81 13.60 3.31
CA TYR A 125 -20.83 12.55 2.29
C TYR A 125 -21.86 12.82 1.19
N ALA A 126 -23.07 13.28 1.53
CA ALA A 126 -24.09 13.61 0.55
C ALA A 126 -23.65 14.76 -0.38
N LEU A 127 -22.93 15.75 0.14
CA LEU A 127 -22.35 16.82 -0.69
C LEU A 127 -21.19 16.32 -1.57
N GLN A 128 -20.38 15.39 -1.06
CA GLN A 128 -19.31 14.76 -1.83
C GLN A 128 -19.86 13.92 -2.99
N ASP A 129 -20.99 13.25 -2.80
CA ASP A 129 -21.69 12.53 -3.88
C ASP A 129 -22.18 13.49 -4.98
N GLY A 130 -22.38 14.77 -4.64
CA GLY A 130 -22.63 15.87 -5.58
C GLY A 130 -21.38 16.46 -6.24
N GLY A 131 -20.19 15.90 -5.98
CA GLY A 131 -18.92 16.29 -6.62
C GLY A 131 -18.01 17.20 -5.81
N LEU A 132 -18.39 17.59 -4.59
CA LEU A 132 -17.50 18.35 -3.70
C LEU A 132 -16.40 17.44 -3.13
N ASP A 133 -15.22 18.00 -2.86
CA ASP A 133 -14.23 17.26 -2.08
C ASP A 133 -14.52 17.36 -0.56
N THR A 134 -13.78 16.59 0.24
CA THR A 134 -14.01 16.51 1.69
C THR A 134 -13.84 17.85 2.41
N VAL A 135 -12.93 18.72 1.96
CA VAL A 135 -12.72 20.03 2.60
C VAL A 135 -13.87 20.96 2.24
N ASP A 136 -14.21 21.02 0.94
CA ASP A 136 -15.22 21.94 0.44
C ASP A 136 -16.62 21.54 0.94
N ALA A 137 -16.89 20.24 1.11
CA ALA A 137 -18.11 19.74 1.73
C ALA A 137 -18.26 20.19 3.19
N ASN A 138 -17.19 20.13 3.99
CA ASN A 138 -17.23 20.61 5.39
C ASN A 138 -17.44 22.12 5.45
N VAL A 139 -16.74 22.89 4.62
CA VAL A 139 -16.87 24.35 4.54
C VAL A 139 -18.30 24.74 4.13
N ALA A 140 -18.90 24.06 3.16
CA ALA A 140 -20.27 24.30 2.71
C ALA A 140 -21.32 24.04 3.81
N LEU A 141 -21.01 23.17 4.78
CA LEU A 141 -21.86 22.87 5.94
C LEU A 141 -21.58 23.77 7.15
N GLY A 142 -20.60 24.68 7.07
CA GLY A 142 -20.17 25.52 8.19
C GLY A 142 -19.40 24.76 9.28
N LEU A 143 -18.78 23.63 8.93
CA LEU A 143 -18.10 22.73 9.85
C LEU A 143 -16.57 22.92 9.82
N PRO A 144 -15.85 22.62 10.92
CA PRO A 144 -14.40 22.63 10.91
C PRO A 144 -13.83 21.55 9.97
N ILE A 145 -12.65 21.81 9.40
CA ILE A 145 -11.92 20.84 8.58
C ILE A 145 -11.39 19.69 9.45
N ASP A 146 -10.98 20.02 10.68
CA ASP A 146 -10.52 19.07 11.69
C ASP A 146 -10.80 19.62 13.09
N GLY A 147 -11.67 18.97 13.85
CA GLY A 147 -12.07 19.37 15.19
C GLY A 147 -11.53 18.44 16.29
N ARG A 148 -10.53 17.61 15.98
CA ARG A 148 -10.05 16.58 16.92
C ARG A 148 -9.16 17.18 18.02
N ASP A 149 -9.40 16.75 19.25
CA ASP A 149 -8.58 17.07 20.42
C ASP A 149 -7.86 15.83 20.94
N TYR A 150 -6.54 15.91 21.14
CA TYR A 150 -5.72 14.80 21.61
C TYR A 150 -5.25 14.96 23.07
N THR A 151 -5.73 15.98 23.78
CA THR A 151 -5.39 16.24 25.19
C THR A 151 -5.73 15.04 26.08
N ALA A 152 -6.93 14.47 25.88
CA ALA A 152 -7.39 13.27 26.58
C ALA A 152 -6.47 12.06 26.33
N ALA A 153 -6.02 11.87 25.09
CA ALA A 153 -5.12 10.79 24.74
C ALA A 153 -3.76 10.90 25.45
N ALA A 154 -3.16 12.09 25.46
CA ALA A 154 -1.89 12.31 26.15
C ALA A 154 -2.02 12.09 27.67
N ALA A 155 -3.13 12.54 28.27
CA ALA A 155 -3.41 12.32 29.69
C ALA A 155 -3.50 10.82 30.03
N VAL A 156 -4.17 10.03 29.19
CA VAL A 156 -4.29 8.57 29.35
C VAL A 156 -2.94 7.87 29.17
N LEU A 157 -2.14 8.25 28.15
CA LEU A 157 -0.79 7.67 27.97
C LEU A 157 0.11 7.91 29.17
N ARG A 158 0.13 9.14 29.71
CA ARG A 158 0.89 9.45 30.93
C ARG A 158 0.39 8.64 32.12
N ARG A 159 -0.93 8.45 32.24
CA ARG A 159 -1.56 7.68 33.31
C ARG A 159 -1.16 6.21 33.27
N LEU A 160 -1.05 5.64 32.06
CA LEU A 160 -0.53 4.31 31.79
C LEU A 160 0.99 4.18 31.98
N GLY A 161 1.70 5.29 32.26
CA GLY A 161 3.14 5.29 32.51
C GLY A 161 4.00 5.42 31.24
N VAL A 162 3.40 5.73 30.09
CA VAL A 162 4.12 5.97 28.84
C VAL A 162 4.78 7.34 28.88
N ARG A 163 6.10 7.40 28.71
CA ARG A 163 6.87 8.65 28.59
C ARG A 163 7.44 8.88 27.20
N ARG A 164 7.88 7.80 26.55
CA ARG A 164 8.52 7.81 25.22
C ARG A 164 7.70 6.95 24.27
N ALA A 165 7.40 7.47 23.08
CA ALA A 165 6.49 6.82 22.15
C ALA A 165 7.06 6.75 20.72
N ARG A 166 6.93 5.57 20.11
CA ARG A 166 7.01 5.35 18.67
C ARG A 166 5.59 5.43 18.13
N VAL A 167 5.24 6.49 17.41
CA VAL A 167 3.83 6.82 17.15
C VAL A 167 3.40 6.40 15.75
N MET A 168 2.42 5.49 15.67
CA MET A 168 1.78 5.04 14.43
C MET A 168 0.81 6.09 13.87
N THR A 169 1.29 6.96 12.97
CA THR A 169 0.45 8.02 12.39
C THR A 169 0.98 8.58 11.06
N ASN A 170 0.04 8.90 10.17
CA ASN A 170 0.29 9.71 8.96
C ASN A 170 -0.11 11.18 9.19
N ASN A 171 -0.77 11.48 10.31
CA ASN A 171 -1.16 12.83 10.66
C ASN A 171 -0.10 13.46 11.57
N PRO A 172 0.66 14.48 11.11
CA PRO A 172 1.68 15.13 11.95
C PRO A 172 1.09 15.85 13.15
N THR A 173 -0.19 16.27 13.12
CA THR A 173 -0.81 16.97 14.27
C THR A 173 -0.92 16.07 15.50
N LYS A 174 -1.02 14.73 15.31
CA LYS A 174 -0.99 13.76 16.41
C LYS A 174 0.38 13.72 17.10
N LEU A 175 1.46 13.88 16.35
CA LEU A 175 2.82 13.89 16.90
C LEU A 175 3.02 15.14 17.76
N GLN A 176 2.68 16.30 17.18
CA GLN A 176 2.79 17.58 17.88
C GLN A 176 1.93 17.60 19.15
N ALA A 177 0.68 17.15 19.07
CA ALA A 177 -0.21 17.14 20.22
C ALA A 177 0.30 16.24 21.37
N LEU A 178 0.94 15.11 21.07
CA LEU A 178 1.57 14.29 22.11
C LEU A 178 2.80 14.97 22.72
N ALA A 179 3.66 15.57 21.89
CA ALA A 179 4.85 16.30 22.33
C ALA A 179 4.49 17.48 23.23
N ASP A 180 3.48 18.28 22.85
CA ASP A 180 2.99 19.44 23.62
C ASP A 180 2.47 19.04 25.00
N HIS A 181 2.02 17.80 25.16
CA HIS A 181 1.48 17.26 26.41
C HIS A 181 2.47 16.35 27.17
N GLY A 182 3.76 16.45 26.85
CA GLY A 182 4.85 15.85 27.63
C GLY A 182 5.12 14.38 27.34
N ILE A 183 4.71 13.88 26.17
CA ILE A 183 5.14 12.57 25.65
C ILE A 183 6.27 12.80 24.64
N GLU A 184 7.46 12.24 24.89
CA GLU A 184 8.58 12.31 23.96
C GLU A 184 8.32 11.38 22.77
N VAL A 185 8.10 11.96 21.59
CA VAL A 185 7.97 11.22 20.34
C VAL A 185 9.36 10.90 19.80
N VAL A 186 9.78 9.65 19.89
CA VAL A 186 11.12 9.21 19.47
C VAL A 186 11.18 8.77 18.00
N GLU A 187 10.04 8.35 17.46
CA GLU A 187 9.92 7.83 16.10
C GLU A 187 8.48 8.02 15.61
N ARG A 188 8.33 8.41 14.35
CA ARG A 188 7.05 8.26 13.64
C ARG A 188 7.07 6.91 12.92
N VAL A 189 6.12 6.05 13.26
CA VAL A 189 5.86 4.80 12.55
C VAL A 189 4.76 5.06 11.51
N PRO A 190 5.00 4.86 10.21
CA PRO A 190 3.98 5.06 9.18
C PRO A 190 2.86 4.01 9.32
N ILE A 191 1.61 4.41 9.08
CA ILE A 191 0.47 3.48 9.09
C ILE A 191 -0.45 3.77 7.91
N GLU A 192 0.02 3.34 6.74
CA GLU A 192 -0.68 3.52 5.48
C GLU A 192 -1.56 2.32 5.18
N ALA A 193 -2.77 2.63 4.74
CA ALA A 193 -3.73 1.70 4.19
C ALA A 193 -3.76 1.91 2.68
N MET A 194 -4.00 0.84 1.93
CA MET A 194 -3.91 0.94 0.48
C MET A 194 -5.16 1.66 -0.03
N PRO A 195 -5.03 2.63 -0.97
CA PRO A 195 -6.21 3.16 -1.59
C PRO A 195 -6.96 2.05 -2.32
N ASN A 196 -8.27 2.10 -2.18
CA ASN A 196 -9.18 1.36 -3.01
C ASN A 196 -9.80 2.30 -4.05
N ARG A 197 -10.63 1.73 -4.93
CA ARG A 197 -11.32 2.42 -6.03
C ARG A 197 -12.12 3.66 -5.56
N VAL A 198 -12.57 3.70 -4.31
CA VAL A 198 -13.45 4.74 -3.76
C VAL A 198 -12.67 5.83 -3.01
N ASN A 199 -11.67 5.48 -2.21
CA ASN A 199 -10.97 6.44 -1.35
C ASN A 199 -9.72 7.08 -1.98
N GLY A 200 -9.34 6.73 -3.22
CA GLY A 200 -8.15 7.29 -3.86
C GLY A 200 -8.13 8.83 -3.93
N SER A 201 -9.26 9.45 -4.28
CA SER A 201 -9.40 10.93 -4.26
C SER A 201 -9.32 11.48 -2.84
N TYR A 202 -10.00 10.85 -1.89
CA TYR A 202 -9.97 11.19 -0.47
C TYR A 202 -8.54 11.20 0.10
N LEU A 203 -7.76 10.15 -0.17
CA LEU A 203 -6.37 10.04 0.29
C LEU A 203 -5.47 11.11 -0.33
N ARG A 204 -5.64 11.42 -1.63
CA ARG A 204 -4.93 12.54 -2.28
C ARG A 204 -5.27 13.89 -1.64
N THR A 205 -6.55 14.15 -1.34
CA THR A 205 -6.97 15.37 -0.64
C THR A 205 -6.38 15.45 0.77
N LYS A 206 -6.36 14.33 1.51
CA LYS A 206 -5.76 14.21 2.84
C LYS A 206 -4.26 14.53 2.83
N ALA A 207 -3.52 14.08 1.81
CA ALA A 207 -2.11 14.43 1.62
C ALA A 207 -1.93 15.91 1.25
N ARG A 208 -2.59 16.37 0.17
CA ARG A 208 -2.34 17.69 -0.44
C ARG A 208 -2.91 18.86 0.35
N ARG A 209 -4.13 18.72 0.87
CA ARG A 209 -4.86 19.82 1.54
C ARG A 209 -4.81 19.74 3.07
N MET A 210 -4.57 18.55 3.64
CA MET A 210 -4.59 18.34 5.10
C MET A 210 -3.23 17.94 5.67
N GLY A 211 -2.15 18.06 4.89
CA GLY A 211 -0.76 17.91 5.34
C GLY A 211 -0.41 16.54 5.93
N HIS A 212 -1.12 15.47 5.55
CA HIS A 212 -0.77 14.13 6.03
C HIS A 212 0.51 13.63 5.36
N LEU A 213 1.42 13.11 6.18
CA LEU A 213 2.68 12.48 5.79
C LEU A 213 2.38 11.05 5.31
N LEU A 214 2.31 10.88 4.00
CA LEU A 214 2.31 9.58 3.35
C LEU A 214 3.70 9.40 2.72
N ASP A 215 4.44 8.37 3.14
CA ASP A 215 5.83 8.09 2.74
C ASP A 215 5.92 7.56 1.31
N SER A 216 4.80 7.08 0.81
CA SER A 216 4.55 6.77 -0.60
C SER A 216 3.31 7.56 -1.01
N GLU A 217 3.19 8.05 -2.25
CA GLU A 217 1.85 8.21 -2.81
C GLU A 217 1.27 6.79 -2.83
N PRO A 218 0.42 6.40 -1.87
CA PRO A 218 0.11 5.00 -1.71
C PRO A 218 -0.80 4.69 -2.87
N SER A 219 -0.44 3.70 -3.66
CA SER A 219 -1.32 3.10 -4.62
C SER A 219 -0.82 1.70 -4.89
N MET A 220 -1.72 0.72 -4.89
CA MET A 220 -1.43 -0.65 -5.35
C MET A 220 -0.89 -0.64 -6.78
N SER A 221 -1.22 0.42 -7.52
CA SER A 221 -0.67 0.67 -8.82
C SER A 221 0.58 1.52 -8.85
N SER A 222 0.85 2.38 -7.86
CA SER A 222 1.98 3.33 -7.96
C SER A 222 3.26 2.60 -8.35
N ALA A 223 3.92 3.10 -9.40
CA ALA A 223 5.26 2.63 -9.71
C ALA A 223 6.15 2.84 -8.47
N PRO A 224 7.05 1.90 -8.16
CA PRO A 224 7.99 2.08 -7.06
C PRO A 224 8.69 3.43 -7.20
N ALA A 225 8.93 4.11 -6.08
CA ALA A 225 9.74 5.32 -6.08
C ALA A 225 11.04 5.06 -6.84
N ARG A 226 11.55 6.04 -7.58
CA ARG A 226 12.81 5.96 -8.36
C ARG A 226 14.05 5.86 -7.46
N ASN A 227 13.97 5.14 -6.35
CA ASN A 227 14.98 5.02 -5.31
C ASN A 227 16.24 4.38 -5.92
N GLY A 228 17.26 5.19 -6.16
CA GLY A 228 18.66 4.77 -6.36
C GLY A 228 19.00 4.02 -7.66
N HIS A 229 18.05 3.44 -8.38
CA HIS A 229 18.32 2.68 -9.62
C HIS A 229 18.45 3.63 -10.82
N HIS A 230 19.54 4.39 -10.91
CA HIS A 230 19.79 5.26 -12.06
C HIS A 230 20.04 4.47 -13.36
N ALA A 231 20.50 3.22 -13.24
CA ALA A 231 20.93 2.37 -14.34
C ALA A 231 19.84 1.49 -15.00
N ARG A 232 18.66 1.34 -14.36
CA ARG A 232 17.53 0.54 -14.88
C ARG A 232 16.19 1.14 -14.46
N PRO A 233 15.05 0.81 -15.11
CA PRO A 233 13.73 1.17 -14.62
C PRO A 233 13.44 0.47 -13.30
N ALA A 234 12.55 1.06 -12.49
CA ALA A 234 11.89 0.35 -11.40
C ALA A 234 10.94 -0.70 -11.98
N VAL A 235 11.03 -1.95 -11.53
CA VAL A 235 10.32 -3.10 -12.10
C VAL A 235 9.27 -3.62 -11.12
N THR A 236 8.01 -3.57 -11.55
CA THR A 236 6.90 -4.24 -10.88
C THR A 236 6.52 -5.48 -11.69
N VAL A 237 6.44 -6.65 -11.07
CA VAL A 237 5.85 -7.84 -11.68
C VAL A 237 4.43 -7.99 -11.18
N HIS A 238 3.48 -8.15 -12.11
CA HIS A 238 2.10 -8.42 -11.82
C HIS A 238 1.58 -9.65 -12.59
N TYR A 239 0.92 -10.56 -11.88
CA TYR A 239 0.19 -11.65 -12.50
C TYR A 239 -1.01 -12.09 -11.66
N ALA A 240 -1.98 -12.72 -12.33
CA ALA A 240 -3.12 -13.37 -11.71
C ALA A 240 -2.94 -14.89 -11.76
N GLN A 241 -3.24 -15.56 -10.65
CA GLN A 241 -3.20 -17.01 -10.53
C GLN A 241 -4.40 -17.54 -9.76
N THR A 242 -4.66 -18.84 -9.91
CA THR A 242 -5.53 -19.63 -9.03
C THR A 242 -4.89 -19.84 -7.66
N ILE A 243 -5.65 -20.31 -6.65
CA ILE A 243 -5.13 -20.54 -5.29
C ILE A 243 -4.03 -21.62 -5.25
N ASP A 244 -4.04 -22.53 -6.21
CA ASP A 244 -3.04 -23.57 -6.43
C ASP A 244 -1.90 -23.14 -7.40
N GLY A 245 -1.78 -21.83 -7.68
CA GLY A 245 -0.59 -21.25 -8.28
C GLY A 245 -0.49 -21.37 -9.81
N ARG A 246 -1.63 -21.38 -10.52
CA ARG A 246 -1.68 -21.49 -11.98
C ARG A 246 -2.17 -20.22 -12.66
N ILE A 247 -1.48 -19.81 -13.72
CA ILE A 247 -1.84 -18.65 -14.54
C ILE A 247 -2.66 -19.02 -15.78
N ALA A 248 -2.72 -20.31 -16.12
CA ALA A 248 -3.51 -20.83 -17.23
C ALA A 248 -3.77 -22.34 -17.03
N ALA A 249 -4.85 -22.84 -17.62
CA ALA A 249 -5.11 -24.27 -17.73
C ALA A 249 -4.07 -24.98 -18.63
N ARG A 250 -4.06 -26.32 -18.66
CA ARG A 250 -3.18 -27.12 -19.53
C ARG A 250 -3.26 -26.75 -21.01
N THR A 251 -4.43 -26.29 -21.46
CA THR A 251 -4.68 -25.85 -22.84
C THR A 251 -4.08 -24.49 -23.16
N GLY A 252 -3.58 -23.77 -22.15
CA GLY A 252 -3.18 -22.38 -22.26
C GLY A 252 -4.33 -21.39 -22.05
N ASP A 253 -5.56 -21.84 -21.79
CA ASP A 253 -6.67 -20.91 -21.50
C ASP A 253 -6.42 -20.18 -20.17
N ALA A 254 -6.22 -18.87 -20.28
CA ALA A 254 -5.96 -17.94 -19.19
C ALA A 254 -7.09 -16.91 -19.03
N ARG A 255 -8.20 -17.06 -19.77
CA ARG A 255 -9.28 -16.08 -19.72
C ARG A 255 -9.93 -16.08 -18.36
N TRP A 256 -9.94 -14.90 -17.75
CA TRP A 256 -10.64 -14.60 -16.51
C TRP A 256 -10.15 -15.47 -15.35
N VAL A 257 -8.83 -15.65 -15.21
CA VAL A 257 -8.27 -16.23 -13.98
C VAL A 257 -8.76 -15.42 -12.77
N SER A 258 -8.57 -14.10 -12.80
CA SER A 258 -9.04 -13.15 -11.78
C SER A 258 -10.37 -12.49 -12.12
N GLY A 259 -11.05 -11.96 -11.10
CA GLY A 259 -12.32 -11.24 -11.23
C GLY A 259 -12.18 -9.80 -11.76
N GLU A 260 -13.33 -9.14 -11.96
CA GLU A 260 -13.42 -7.76 -12.45
C GLU A 260 -12.70 -6.75 -11.54
N SER A 261 -12.71 -7.02 -10.23
CA SER A 261 -12.03 -6.22 -9.21
C SER A 261 -10.51 -6.10 -9.52
N SER A 262 -9.89 -7.25 -9.76
CA SER A 262 -8.47 -7.39 -10.08
C SER A 262 -8.11 -6.93 -11.50
N MET A 263 -9.05 -7.00 -12.44
CA MET A 263 -8.83 -6.44 -13.78
C MET A 263 -8.60 -4.92 -13.74
N GLN A 264 -9.35 -4.19 -12.91
CA GLN A 264 -9.10 -2.74 -12.78
C GLN A 264 -7.75 -2.47 -12.12
N LEU A 265 -7.31 -3.28 -11.14
CA LEU A 265 -5.97 -3.15 -10.57
C LEU A 265 -4.88 -3.26 -11.65
N ALA A 266 -4.98 -4.21 -12.58
CA ALA A 266 -4.05 -4.29 -13.70
C ALA A 266 -4.07 -3.01 -14.56
N HIS A 267 -5.24 -2.44 -14.79
CA HIS A 267 -5.37 -1.16 -15.51
C HIS A 267 -4.80 0.04 -14.72
N GLU A 268 -4.95 0.07 -13.40
CA GLU A 268 -4.31 1.06 -12.54
C GLU A 268 -2.79 0.92 -12.62
N LEU A 269 -2.26 -0.31 -12.51
CA LEU A 269 -0.83 -0.61 -12.65
C LEU A 269 -0.28 -0.16 -14.01
N ARG A 270 -1.04 -0.34 -15.09
CA ARG A 270 -0.65 0.18 -16.40
C ARG A 270 -0.61 1.71 -16.43
N ALA A 271 -1.59 2.38 -15.82
CA ALA A 271 -1.70 3.84 -15.82
C ALA A 271 -0.56 4.53 -15.06
N SER A 272 0.02 3.85 -14.07
CA SER A 272 1.06 4.37 -13.19
C SER A 272 2.50 4.09 -13.65
N HIS A 273 2.70 3.23 -14.65
CA HIS A 273 4.02 2.87 -15.18
C HIS A 273 4.30 3.56 -16.51
N ASP A 274 5.58 3.85 -16.79
CA ASP A 274 6.00 4.41 -18.08
C ASP A 274 5.83 3.38 -19.21
N ALA A 275 6.05 2.10 -18.91
CA ALA A 275 5.97 1.00 -19.85
C ALA A 275 5.35 -0.27 -19.24
N VAL A 276 4.70 -1.08 -20.08
CA VAL A 276 4.23 -2.44 -19.79
C VAL A 276 4.93 -3.44 -20.70
N MET A 277 5.41 -4.55 -20.13
CA MET A 277 6.19 -5.56 -20.81
C MET A 277 5.52 -6.92 -20.74
N VAL A 278 5.44 -7.60 -21.88
CA VAL A 278 5.04 -9.00 -22.00
C VAL A 278 6.00 -9.76 -22.91
N GLY A 279 6.02 -11.08 -22.78
CA GLY A 279 6.70 -11.94 -23.75
C GLY A 279 5.84 -12.15 -24.99
N ILE A 280 6.48 -12.45 -26.13
CA ILE A 280 5.77 -12.79 -27.37
C ILE A 280 4.78 -13.95 -27.22
N GLY A 281 5.04 -14.91 -26.31
CA GLY A 281 4.10 -16.00 -26.03
C GLY A 281 2.73 -15.51 -25.57
N THR A 282 2.68 -14.44 -24.76
CA THR A 282 1.43 -13.82 -24.32
C THR A 282 0.69 -13.17 -25.48
N VAL A 283 1.40 -12.49 -26.39
CA VAL A 283 0.76 -11.89 -27.56
C VAL A 283 0.19 -12.94 -28.51
N LEU A 284 0.90 -14.05 -28.72
CA LEU A 284 0.43 -15.14 -29.57
C LEU A 284 -0.77 -15.89 -28.99
N ALA A 285 -0.87 -15.97 -27.65
CA ALA A 285 -1.97 -16.64 -26.98
C ALA A 285 -3.23 -15.76 -26.87
N ASP A 286 -3.06 -14.49 -26.48
CA ASP A 286 -4.16 -13.65 -26.03
C ASP A 286 -4.45 -12.43 -26.93
N ASP A 287 -3.55 -12.12 -27.87
CA ASP A 287 -3.56 -10.91 -28.73
C ASP A 287 -4.03 -9.63 -27.99
N PRO A 288 -3.36 -9.25 -26.88
CA PRO A 288 -3.85 -8.18 -26.00
C PRO A 288 -3.62 -6.79 -26.60
N HIS A 289 -4.38 -5.80 -26.13
CA HIS A 289 -4.13 -4.39 -26.45
C HIS A 289 -3.04 -3.74 -25.59
N LEU A 290 -2.91 -4.19 -24.33
CA LEU A 290 -2.00 -3.64 -23.31
C LEU A 290 -2.19 -2.13 -23.05
N THR A 291 -3.45 -1.67 -23.05
CA THR A 291 -3.84 -0.27 -22.83
C THR A 291 -4.55 -0.08 -21.49
N VAL A 292 -4.73 1.19 -21.09
CA VAL A 292 -5.57 1.61 -19.95
C VAL A 292 -6.98 1.89 -20.46
N ARG A 293 -7.99 1.23 -19.88
CA ARG A 293 -9.41 1.31 -20.32
C ARG A 293 -10.41 1.39 -19.19
N LEU A 294 -10.08 0.80 -18.03
CA LEU A 294 -10.99 0.72 -16.87
C LEU A 294 -10.76 1.82 -15.83
N VAL A 295 -9.73 2.66 -16.02
CA VAL A 295 -9.41 3.79 -15.13
C VAL A 295 -8.96 4.99 -15.93
N GLU A 296 -8.95 6.16 -15.29
CA GLU A 296 -8.31 7.35 -15.84
C GLU A 296 -6.79 7.19 -15.83
N GLY A 297 -6.14 7.58 -16.93
CA GLY A 297 -4.69 7.55 -17.05
C GLY A 297 -4.20 7.38 -18.48
N ARG A 298 -2.92 7.66 -18.69
CA ARG A 298 -2.27 7.42 -19.99
C ARG A 298 -2.00 5.92 -20.16
N SER A 299 -2.12 5.42 -21.39
CA SER A 299 -1.64 4.07 -21.69
C SER A 299 -0.10 4.04 -21.68
N PRO A 300 0.52 3.00 -21.10
CA PRO A 300 1.98 2.88 -21.04
C PRO A 300 2.57 2.55 -22.41
N ILE A 301 3.88 2.76 -22.56
CA ILE A 301 4.63 2.24 -23.72
C ILE A 301 4.58 0.71 -23.68
N ARG A 302 4.24 0.07 -24.79
CA ARG A 302 4.17 -1.39 -24.91
C ARG A 302 5.54 -1.95 -25.25
N VAL A 303 6.05 -2.89 -24.45
CA VAL A 303 7.34 -3.55 -24.65
C VAL A 303 7.08 -5.04 -24.90
N ILE A 304 7.36 -5.52 -26.10
CA ILE A 304 7.17 -6.92 -26.47
C ILE A 304 8.54 -7.59 -26.58
N VAL A 305 8.80 -8.58 -25.73
CA VAL A 305 10.06 -9.35 -25.78
C VAL A 305 9.92 -10.50 -26.76
N ASP A 306 10.62 -10.41 -27.88
CA ASP A 306 10.57 -11.35 -28.99
C ASP A 306 11.95 -11.54 -29.62
N SER A 307 12.69 -12.52 -29.10
CA SER A 307 14.08 -12.80 -29.49
C SER A 307 14.27 -12.98 -31.00
N THR A 308 13.25 -13.44 -31.74
CA THR A 308 13.36 -13.78 -33.16
C THR A 308 12.32 -13.08 -34.06
N LEU A 309 11.59 -12.07 -33.55
CA LEU A 309 10.58 -11.30 -34.30
C LEU A 309 9.44 -12.14 -34.90
N ARG A 310 8.85 -13.03 -34.10
CA ARG A 310 7.64 -13.81 -34.40
C ARG A 310 6.34 -12.98 -34.37
N LEU A 311 6.35 -11.77 -33.81
CA LEU A 311 5.17 -10.90 -33.68
C LEU A 311 4.39 -10.78 -35.00
N PRO A 312 3.10 -11.17 -35.02
CA PRO A 312 2.24 -10.92 -36.18
C PRO A 312 2.06 -9.41 -36.41
N ILE A 313 2.23 -8.95 -37.65
CA ILE A 313 2.08 -7.53 -38.00
C ILE A 313 0.65 -7.01 -37.79
N ALA A 314 -0.33 -7.93 -37.73
CA ALA A 314 -1.74 -7.63 -37.49
C ALA A 314 -2.14 -7.70 -36.01
N ALA A 315 -1.20 -8.01 -35.10
CA ALA A 315 -1.50 -8.10 -33.66
C ALA A 315 -2.02 -6.75 -33.13
N ASN A 316 -2.92 -6.80 -32.16
CA ASN A 316 -3.58 -5.62 -31.58
C ASN A 316 -2.57 -4.60 -31.03
N VAL A 317 -1.47 -5.08 -30.45
CA VAL A 317 -0.34 -4.25 -29.96
C VAL A 317 0.34 -3.40 -31.05
N LEU A 318 0.08 -3.65 -32.34
CA LEU A 318 0.53 -2.81 -33.45
C LEU A 318 -0.64 -2.15 -34.19
N ALA A 319 -1.71 -2.90 -34.42
CA ALA A 319 -2.81 -2.49 -35.29
C ALA A 319 -3.61 -1.29 -34.74
N ASP A 320 -3.81 -1.21 -33.42
CA ASP A 320 -4.69 -0.19 -32.83
C ASP A 320 -4.07 1.21 -32.80
N ARG A 321 -2.74 1.33 -32.93
CA ARG A 321 -1.95 2.57 -32.88
C ARG A 321 -2.24 3.48 -31.68
N THR A 322 -2.79 2.92 -30.60
CA THR A 322 -3.22 3.68 -29.41
C THR A 322 -2.06 4.01 -28.46
N ALA A 323 -0.98 3.24 -28.52
CA ALA A 323 0.21 3.44 -27.71
C ALA A 323 1.48 3.12 -28.52
N ARG A 324 2.61 3.72 -28.13
CA ARG A 324 3.92 3.40 -28.70
C ARG A 324 4.29 1.95 -28.39
N THR A 325 4.79 1.20 -29.37
CA THR A 325 5.15 -0.22 -29.21
C THR A 325 6.60 -0.46 -29.59
N ILE A 326 7.36 -0.98 -28.64
CA ILE A 326 8.78 -1.35 -28.77
C ILE A 326 8.88 -2.87 -28.72
N ILE A 327 9.49 -3.45 -29.75
CA ILE A 327 9.78 -4.87 -29.82
C ILE A 327 11.25 -5.05 -29.50
N VAL A 328 11.54 -5.77 -28.41
CA VAL A 328 12.89 -6.08 -27.98
C VAL A 328 13.29 -7.42 -28.58
N THR A 329 14.43 -7.46 -29.26
CA THR A 329 14.90 -8.63 -30.00
C THR A 329 16.41 -8.80 -29.89
N THR A 330 16.95 -9.94 -30.31
CA THR A 330 18.40 -10.20 -30.28
C THR A 330 19.04 -9.89 -31.64
N PRO A 331 20.38 -9.92 -31.76
CA PRO A 331 21.06 -9.71 -33.04
C PRO A 331 20.76 -10.78 -34.09
N SER A 332 20.32 -11.99 -33.70
CA SER A 332 20.01 -13.07 -34.62
C SER A 332 18.73 -12.85 -35.44
N ALA A 333 17.88 -11.90 -35.04
CA ALA A 333 16.64 -11.61 -35.75
C ALA A 333 16.86 -10.94 -37.13
N THR A 334 16.15 -11.45 -38.15
CA THR A 334 16.33 -11.04 -39.55
C THR A 334 15.94 -9.58 -39.80
N GLN A 335 16.69 -8.91 -40.69
CA GLN A 335 16.41 -7.52 -41.06
C GLN A 335 15.09 -7.35 -41.80
N GLU A 336 14.66 -8.37 -42.55
CA GLU A 336 13.37 -8.37 -43.26
C GLU A 336 12.20 -8.25 -42.29
N ARG A 337 12.17 -9.08 -41.25
CA ARG A 337 11.13 -9.03 -40.20
C ARG A 337 11.17 -7.72 -39.43
N ALA A 338 12.37 -7.22 -39.10
CA ALA A 338 12.52 -5.92 -38.45
C ALA A 338 11.96 -4.77 -39.32
N ARG A 339 12.16 -4.81 -40.64
CA ARG A 339 11.58 -3.81 -41.57
C ARG A 339 10.05 -3.93 -41.60
N ALA A 340 9.50 -5.14 -41.69
CA ALA A 340 8.06 -5.34 -41.70
C ALA A 340 7.37 -4.79 -40.45
N ILE A 341 7.95 -5.03 -39.26
CA ILE A 341 7.42 -4.50 -38.00
C ILE A 341 7.50 -2.97 -37.95
N ARG A 342 8.60 -2.37 -38.43
CA ARG A 342 8.72 -0.90 -38.54
C ARG A 342 7.68 -0.30 -39.46
N SER A 343 7.43 -0.92 -40.61
CA SER A 343 6.38 -0.48 -41.54
C SER A 343 4.98 -0.60 -40.93
N ALA A 344 4.77 -1.52 -40.00
CA ALA A 344 3.53 -1.67 -39.23
C ALA A 344 3.41 -0.67 -38.05
N GLY A 345 4.42 0.17 -37.81
CA GLY A 345 4.43 1.19 -36.75
C GLY A 345 5.12 0.76 -35.45
N GLY A 346 5.76 -0.41 -35.42
CA GLY A 346 6.54 -0.88 -34.27
C GLY A 346 7.99 -0.37 -34.29
N GLU A 347 8.54 -0.12 -33.11
CA GLU A 347 9.96 0.20 -32.94
C GLU A 347 10.76 -1.05 -32.60
N ILE A 348 12.01 -1.12 -33.05
CA ILE A 348 12.88 -2.28 -32.80
C ILE A 348 14.00 -1.84 -31.87
N LEU A 349 14.10 -2.49 -30.72
CA LEU A 349 15.21 -2.35 -29.78
C LEU A 349 16.02 -3.66 -29.77
N ARG A 350 17.29 -3.60 -30.16
CA ARG A 350 18.16 -4.77 -30.10
C ARG A 350 18.88 -4.82 -28.75
N ALA A 351 18.73 -5.94 -28.05
CA ALA A 351 19.41 -6.26 -26.79
C ALA A 351 20.35 -7.46 -26.98
N HIS A 352 21.24 -7.69 -26.02
CA HIS A 352 22.10 -8.86 -26.02
C HIS A 352 21.29 -10.16 -25.91
N ALA A 353 21.89 -11.24 -26.40
CA ALA A 353 21.37 -12.58 -26.22
C ALA A 353 22.07 -13.25 -25.04
N ASP A 354 21.33 -14.00 -24.22
CA ASP A 354 21.89 -14.92 -23.25
C ASP A 354 22.39 -16.22 -23.94
N ASP A 355 22.93 -17.14 -23.15
CA ASP A 355 23.47 -18.42 -23.63
C ASP A 355 22.41 -19.31 -24.32
N SER A 356 21.12 -19.08 -24.05
CA SER A 356 20.01 -19.78 -24.69
C SER A 356 19.55 -19.10 -26.01
N GLY A 357 20.13 -17.95 -26.35
CA GLY A 357 19.71 -17.12 -27.47
C GLY A 357 18.48 -16.26 -27.19
N ALA A 358 18.01 -16.21 -25.92
CA ALA A 358 16.93 -15.35 -25.49
C ALA A 358 17.45 -13.94 -25.15
N VAL A 359 16.56 -12.96 -25.04
CA VAL A 359 16.96 -11.59 -24.69
C VAL A 359 17.44 -11.55 -23.24
N GLU A 360 18.66 -11.04 -23.02
CA GLU A 360 19.24 -10.85 -21.69
C GLU A 360 18.49 -9.74 -20.93
N MET A 361 17.86 -10.08 -19.79
CA MET A 361 16.96 -9.17 -19.06
C MET A 361 17.69 -7.91 -18.55
N LYS A 362 18.89 -8.05 -17.98
CA LYS A 362 19.66 -6.91 -17.46
C LYS A 362 20.04 -5.91 -18.55
N ASP A 363 20.44 -6.38 -19.73
CA ASP A 363 20.74 -5.52 -20.88
C ASP A 363 19.48 -4.86 -21.46
N LEU A 364 18.38 -5.60 -21.55
CA LEU A 364 17.07 -5.05 -21.92
C LEU A 364 16.71 -3.86 -21.01
N LEU A 365 16.78 -4.04 -19.69
CA LEU A 365 16.42 -3.00 -18.73
C LEU A 365 17.34 -1.77 -18.85
N ARG A 366 18.66 -1.96 -18.98
CA ARG A 366 19.61 -0.85 -19.23
C ARG A 366 19.22 -0.05 -20.49
N ARG A 367 18.85 -0.73 -21.57
CA ARG A 367 18.45 -0.08 -22.82
C ARG A 367 17.14 0.67 -22.71
N LEU A 368 16.14 0.10 -22.05
CA LEU A 368 14.87 0.80 -21.75
C LEU A 368 15.12 2.06 -20.93
N ARG A 369 16.03 2.00 -19.94
CA ARG A 369 16.43 3.17 -19.18
C ARG A 369 17.08 4.24 -20.07
N GLY A 370 17.95 3.84 -20.97
CA GLY A 370 18.63 4.74 -21.92
C GLY A 370 17.68 5.51 -22.86
N ILE A 371 16.47 4.99 -23.09
CA ILE A 371 15.42 5.67 -23.87
C ILE A 371 14.38 6.40 -23.00
N GLY A 372 14.67 6.58 -21.72
CA GLY A 372 13.88 7.41 -20.81
C GLY A 372 12.80 6.68 -19.99
N ILE A 373 12.69 5.35 -20.09
CA ILE A 373 11.72 4.58 -19.28
C ILE A 373 12.21 4.53 -17.83
N GLY A 374 11.41 5.07 -16.91
CA GLY A 374 11.71 5.11 -15.49
C GLY A 374 11.06 4.01 -14.67
N SER A 375 9.91 3.51 -15.12
CA SER A 375 9.19 2.39 -14.49
C SER A 375 8.66 1.41 -15.52
N LEU A 376 8.72 0.12 -15.19
CA LEU A 376 8.32 -0.99 -16.05
C LEU A 376 7.40 -1.93 -15.27
N LEU A 377 6.20 -2.14 -15.81
CA LEU A 377 5.30 -3.19 -15.37
C LEU A 377 5.53 -4.44 -16.22
N ILE A 378 5.79 -5.59 -15.60
CA ILE A 378 5.84 -6.89 -16.26
C ILE A 378 4.51 -7.58 -16.02
N GLU A 379 3.79 -7.90 -17.09
CA GLU A 379 2.51 -8.63 -17.02
C GLU A 379 2.63 -10.00 -17.68
N GLY A 380 2.21 -11.03 -16.94
CA GLY A 380 2.02 -12.38 -17.49
C GLY A 380 3.27 -13.04 -18.08
N GLY A 381 3.06 -14.24 -18.62
CA GLY A 381 4.12 -15.03 -19.26
C GLY A 381 5.14 -15.60 -18.28
N ARG A 382 4.98 -16.89 -17.94
CA ARG A 382 5.88 -17.66 -17.06
C ARG A 382 7.36 -17.38 -17.34
N GLY A 383 7.77 -17.35 -18.61
CA GLY A 383 9.17 -17.11 -19.00
C GLY A 383 9.71 -15.77 -18.51
N ILE A 384 9.03 -14.66 -18.81
CA ILE A 384 9.49 -13.31 -18.45
C ILE A 384 9.49 -13.12 -16.93
N ILE A 385 8.44 -13.59 -16.25
CA ILE A 385 8.34 -13.57 -14.78
C ILE A 385 9.53 -14.32 -14.16
N THR A 386 9.81 -15.53 -14.65
CA THR A 386 10.90 -16.36 -14.13
C THR A 386 12.25 -15.70 -14.35
N SER A 387 12.51 -15.17 -15.56
CA SER A 387 13.77 -14.47 -15.86
C SER A 387 13.96 -13.22 -15.00
N ALA A 388 12.90 -12.43 -14.78
CA ALA A 388 12.99 -11.22 -13.95
C ALA A 388 13.31 -11.54 -12.48
N LEU A 389 12.67 -12.58 -11.93
CA LEU A 389 12.94 -13.03 -10.56
C LEU A 389 14.35 -13.64 -10.44
N ARG A 390 14.75 -14.48 -11.39
CA ARG A 390 16.09 -15.12 -11.41
C ARG A 390 17.22 -14.10 -11.54
N ASP A 391 17.02 -13.03 -12.28
CA ASP A 391 18.04 -11.99 -12.49
C ASP A 391 18.09 -10.95 -11.37
N HIS A 392 17.23 -11.09 -10.35
CA HIS A 392 17.12 -10.21 -9.18
C HIS A 392 16.83 -8.75 -9.57
N VAL A 393 15.96 -8.57 -10.58
CA VAL A 393 15.61 -7.24 -11.11
C VAL A 393 14.23 -6.75 -10.70
N VAL A 394 13.47 -7.56 -9.94
CA VAL A 394 12.12 -7.20 -9.48
C VAL A 394 12.22 -6.36 -8.21
N ASP A 395 11.62 -5.18 -8.24
CA ASP A 395 11.54 -4.29 -7.07
C ASP A 395 10.24 -4.50 -6.29
N ARG A 396 9.16 -4.87 -7.00
CA ARG A 396 7.85 -5.13 -6.41
C ARG A 396 7.17 -6.31 -7.10
N LEU A 397 6.56 -7.19 -6.30
CA LEU A 397 5.73 -8.27 -6.78
C LEU A 397 4.28 -8.03 -6.33
N THR A 398 3.33 -8.12 -7.26
CA THR A 398 1.89 -8.01 -6.99
C THR A 398 1.17 -9.22 -7.59
N VAL A 399 0.65 -10.11 -6.75
CA VAL A 399 0.00 -11.35 -7.19
C VAL A 399 -1.48 -11.29 -6.87
N CYS A 400 -2.32 -11.42 -7.88
CA CYS A 400 -3.74 -11.65 -7.70
C CYS A 400 -4.00 -13.16 -7.57
N ILE A 401 -4.67 -13.57 -6.50
CA ILE A 401 -4.98 -14.97 -6.17
C ILE A 401 -6.50 -15.12 -6.21
N ALA A 402 -7.00 -15.74 -7.27
CA ALA A 402 -8.41 -16.02 -7.44
C ALA A 402 -8.83 -17.27 -6.64
N PRO A 403 -10.06 -17.33 -6.11
CA PRO A 403 -10.59 -18.46 -5.36
C PRO A 403 -10.99 -19.63 -6.29
N LYS A 404 -10.03 -20.09 -7.11
CA LYS A 404 -10.19 -21.17 -8.10
C LYS A 404 -9.09 -22.21 -7.90
N VAL A 405 -9.40 -23.46 -8.23
CA VAL A 405 -8.45 -24.59 -8.26
C VAL A 405 -8.56 -25.24 -9.63
N ILE A 406 -7.44 -25.44 -10.31
CA ILE A 406 -7.44 -26.09 -11.63
C ILE A 406 -6.50 -27.31 -11.71
N GLY A 407 -5.68 -27.53 -10.69
CA GLY A 407 -4.74 -28.63 -10.58
C GLY A 407 -3.51 -28.43 -11.46
N GLU A 408 -3.41 -29.22 -12.53
CA GLU A 408 -2.30 -29.13 -13.46
C GLU A 408 -2.54 -28.01 -14.48
N GLY A 409 -1.53 -27.19 -14.72
CA GLY A 409 -1.62 -26.04 -15.60
C GLY A 409 -0.28 -25.32 -15.72
N VAL A 410 -0.31 -24.11 -16.24
CA VAL A 410 0.91 -23.29 -16.35
C VAL A 410 1.19 -22.64 -15.00
N ALA A 411 2.31 -23.00 -14.36
CA ALA A 411 2.77 -22.34 -13.14
C ALA A 411 3.14 -20.87 -13.42
N ALA A 412 2.85 -19.99 -12.46
CA ALA A 412 3.18 -18.57 -12.57
C ALA A 412 4.69 -18.33 -12.69
N VAL A 413 5.46 -19.01 -11.84
CA VAL A 413 6.91 -18.93 -11.76
C VAL A 413 7.49 -20.29 -12.14
N GLY A 414 8.50 -20.28 -13.01
CA GLY A 414 9.28 -21.45 -13.39
C GLY A 414 10.37 -21.76 -12.38
N ASP A 415 11.40 -22.47 -12.84
CA ASP A 415 12.52 -22.84 -11.99
C ASP A 415 13.38 -21.61 -11.64
N LEU A 416 13.58 -21.36 -10.36
CA LEU A 416 14.46 -20.30 -9.84
C LEU A 416 15.82 -20.85 -9.36
N HIS A 417 16.09 -22.15 -9.54
CA HIS A 417 17.27 -22.85 -9.04
C HIS A 417 17.39 -22.79 -7.51
N ILE A 418 16.25 -23.01 -6.85
CA ILE A 418 16.12 -23.04 -5.39
C ILE A 418 15.85 -24.49 -4.99
N ASP A 419 16.87 -25.15 -4.45
CA ASP A 419 16.78 -26.56 -4.02
C ASP A 419 16.26 -26.69 -2.59
N TYR A 420 16.48 -25.67 -1.75
CA TYR A 420 16.14 -25.70 -0.32
C TYR A 420 15.25 -24.52 0.08
N LEU A 421 14.26 -24.76 0.95
CA LEU A 421 13.33 -23.73 1.41
C LEU A 421 14.01 -22.52 2.07
N ARG A 422 15.17 -22.71 2.71
CA ARG A 422 15.97 -21.60 3.28
C ARG A 422 16.51 -20.62 2.23
N GLN A 423 16.57 -21.03 0.96
CA GLN A 423 16.97 -20.19 -0.17
C GLN A 423 15.75 -19.54 -0.84
N ALA A 424 14.53 -19.79 -0.34
CA ALA A 424 13.32 -19.23 -0.91
C ALA A 424 13.38 -17.70 -0.89
N LEU A 425 12.90 -17.09 -1.98
CA LEU A 425 12.75 -15.65 -2.05
C LEU A 425 11.76 -15.18 -0.98
N THR A 426 12.23 -14.29 -0.09
CA THR A 426 11.41 -13.67 0.95
C THR A 426 11.11 -12.22 0.59
N PHE A 427 10.10 -11.64 1.25
CA PHE A 427 9.62 -10.30 0.93
C PHE A 427 9.63 -9.42 2.18
N SER A 428 10.07 -8.16 2.03
CA SER A 428 9.77 -7.08 2.96
C SER A 428 8.42 -6.46 2.62
N SER A 429 7.79 -5.84 3.61
CA SER A 429 6.51 -5.13 3.43
C SER A 429 5.42 -6.02 2.82
N ALA A 430 5.49 -7.33 3.09
CA ALA A 430 4.55 -8.33 2.59
C ALA A 430 3.16 -8.10 3.18
N ARG A 431 2.15 -8.01 2.32
CA ARG A 431 0.79 -7.67 2.69
C ARG A 431 -0.21 -8.43 1.83
N PHE A 432 -1.38 -8.68 2.40
CA PHE A 432 -2.49 -9.34 1.74
C PHE A 432 -3.74 -8.47 1.90
N VAL A 433 -4.42 -8.19 0.80
CA VAL A 433 -5.66 -7.40 0.79
C VAL A 433 -6.69 -8.09 -0.10
N THR A 434 -7.97 -7.98 0.26
CA THR A 434 -9.05 -8.47 -0.60
C THR A 434 -9.32 -7.48 -1.74
N CYS A 435 -9.59 -8.00 -2.94
CA CYS A 435 -9.98 -7.21 -4.11
C CYS A 435 -11.17 -7.89 -4.77
N GLY A 436 -12.38 -7.53 -4.32
CA GLY A 436 -13.57 -8.32 -4.61
C GLY A 436 -13.47 -9.70 -3.96
N GLU A 437 -13.62 -10.76 -4.74
CA GLU A 437 -13.47 -12.15 -4.28
C GLU A 437 -12.02 -12.66 -4.33
N ASP A 438 -11.11 -11.91 -4.95
CA ASP A 438 -9.70 -12.28 -5.07
C ASP A 438 -8.89 -11.79 -3.87
N LEU A 439 -7.79 -12.47 -3.56
CA LEU A 439 -6.78 -12.03 -2.60
C LEU A 439 -5.58 -11.45 -3.36
N ILE A 440 -5.16 -10.24 -3.05
CA ILE A 440 -3.97 -9.62 -3.61
C ILE A 440 -2.83 -9.69 -2.61
N PHE A 441 -1.75 -10.36 -2.99
CA PHE A 441 -0.46 -10.24 -2.33
C PHE A 441 0.33 -9.10 -2.95
N TYR A 442 1.00 -8.30 -2.13
CA TYR A 442 2.09 -7.44 -2.59
C TYR A 442 3.27 -7.47 -1.62
N GLY A 443 4.47 -7.33 -2.17
CA GLY A 443 5.70 -7.30 -1.39
C GLY A 443 6.91 -6.87 -2.22
N GLU A 444 7.97 -6.49 -1.52
CA GLU A 444 9.24 -6.10 -2.11
C GLU A 444 10.25 -7.24 -1.87
N PRO A 445 10.82 -7.86 -2.91
CA PRO A 445 11.73 -8.97 -2.73
C PRO A 445 12.98 -8.58 -1.95
N LYS A 446 13.40 -9.43 -1.00
CA LYS A 446 14.67 -9.27 -0.28
C LYS A 446 15.79 -9.95 -1.05
N TRP A 447 16.67 -9.15 -1.65
CA TRP A 447 17.82 -9.66 -2.41
C TRP A 447 19.10 -9.80 -1.57
N GLU A 448 19.15 -9.21 -0.37
CA GLU A 448 20.37 -9.08 0.45
C GLU A 448 20.76 -10.35 1.23
N ASP A 449 19.89 -11.38 1.27
CA ASP A 449 20.09 -12.62 2.07
C ASP A 449 20.46 -13.86 1.23
N LEU A 450 20.68 -13.72 -0.08
CA LEU A 450 21.11 -14.88 -0.89
C LEU A 450 22.62 -15.05 -0.76
N PRO A 451 23.12 -16.17 -0.21
CA PRO A 451 24.55 -16.39 -0.13
C PRO A 451 25.12 -16.29 -1.53
N GLN A 452 26.04 -15.34 -1.72
CA GLN A 452 26.84 -15.26 -2.93
C GLN A 452 27.52 -16.63 -3.07
N THR A 453 27.08 -17.41 -4.06
CA THR A 453 27.68 -18.71 -4.38
C THR A 453 29.17 -18.53 -4.58
N ALA A 454 29.94 -19.29 -3.81
CA ALA A 454 31.39 -19.41 -3.92
C ALA A 454 31.84 -19.98 -5.27
#